data_AF-A0A2N5V2X3-F1
#
_entry.id   AF-A0A2N5V2X3-F1
#
_cell.length_a   1.000
_cell.length_b   1.000
_cell.length_c   1.000
_cell.angle_alpha   90.00
_cell.angle_beta   90.00
_cell.angle_gamma   90.00
#
_symmetry.space_group_name_H-M   'P 1'
#
loop_
_entity.id
_entity.type
_entity.pdbx_description
1 polymer ?
#
loop_
_entity_poly.entity_id
_entity_poly.type
_entity_poly.pdbx_seq_one_letter_code
_entity_poly.pdbx_strand_id
1 'polypeptide(L)'
;MVWSFWLMSNPSRADASREGGEQQQVLSSSVQARKGETDKSNANLIFSSFAGLLQQWPNTFAYSGHSIIPGIVPRATLLYHGTNDTNGPPKEGLEWLAFDPEMSYRIASIRPGDTSLYTYVATHPLRVIYFDGQSASLGTPGFMDSQFAIINASVPEIFPDLGHFIEAEYARATALCKLADKYGFEGVVRMNTGFELLWLLNVINVTDPFTDNVPASTTKSHPAHKIFAPNYLRHGRQSPLSRGGFWNAVHSGSQHFFAPGEVRVILDPEGFISFYDGLESLNAKRRSDGTSGGPRSRHRLYGISKEDARTVQERLVEVLGRKNSENWRADPGRPDWRAVVLTIVDRYSPLLGELDYLLNRADLNATVQAIEVRTLTYDLIMPSLDFSDWNSPEPGWLVHGIRRCTRAYTSAPLTPSDLSRPIRMIIRSIEGTLERLCGKMYDLFEQTILLHLPITPSLPFNSTLEVIARSKIPAWREEVESLQKWLGWSTWAHCQPRCKNDEICMPPLWPMLWGKVITNLTNQFPICLNSSSSSKIL
;
A
#
# COMPACT_ATOMS: atom_id res chain seq x y z
N MET A 1 46.60 0.08 3.27
CA MET A 1 45.22 -0.20 3.72
C MET A 1 45.20 -1.61 4.27
N VAL A 2 45.09 -1.74 5.60
CA VAL A 2 45.13 -3.03 6.30
C VAL A 2 43.72 -3.57 6.34
N TRP A 3 43.48 -4.69 5.65
CA TRP A 3 42.24 -5.45 5.70
C TRP A 3 42.36 -6.51 6.80
N SER A 4 41.60 -6.36 7.87
CA SER A 4 41.49 -7.37 8.93
C SER A 4 40.45 -8.42 8.51
N PHE A 5 40.90 -9.60 8.11
CA PHE A 5 40.05 -10.77 7.87
C PHE A 5 39.81 -11.51 9.19
N TRP A 6 38.55 -11.64 9.59
CA TRP A 6 38.12 -12.64 10.58
C TRP A 6 37.83 -13.95 9.84
N LEU A 7 38.68 -14.95 10.07
CA LEU A 7 38.47 -16.34 9.65
C LEU A 7 37.42 -16.98 10.57
N MET A 8 36.29 -17.40 10.01
CA MET A 8 35.45 -18.44 10.63
C MET A 8 35.57 -19.74 9.84
N SER A 9 35.71 -20.81 10.60
CA SER A 9 36.13 -22.17 10.24
C SER A 9 35.10 -23.01 9.48
N ASN A 10 35.63 -23.92 8.66
CA ASN A 10 35.00 -24.97 7.85
C ASN A 10 33.75 -25.67 8.43
N PRO A 11 32.78 -26.03 7.58
CA PRO A 11 31.97 -27.23 7.74
C PRO A 11 32.46 -28.38 6.86
N SER A 12 32.43 -29.57 7.44
CA SER A 12 32.83 -30.88 6.93
C SER A 12 31.98 -31.39 5.75
N ARG A 13 32.66 -32.00 4.78
CA ARG A 13 32.12 -32.80 3.65
C ARG A 13 31.28 -33.98 4.14
N ALA A 14 30.16 -34.22 3.48
CA ALA A 14 29.47 -35.52 3.48
C ALA A 14 29.40 -36.04 2.04
N ASP A 15 29.78 -37.31 1.85
CA ASP A 15 29.87 -38.03 0.59
C ASP A 15 28.51 -38.26 -0.08
N ALA A 16 28.50 -38.20 -1.41
CA ALA A 16 27.38 -38.57 -2.27
C ALA A 16 27.64 -39.92 -2.94
N SER A 17 26.68 -40.84 -2.89
CA SER A 17 26.63 -42.03 -3.72
C SER A 17 25.37 -42.03 -4.60
N ARG A 18 25.62 -42.24 -5.88
CA ARG A 18 24.75 -42.32 -7.08
C ARG A 18 23.51 -43.23 -6.98
N GLU A 19 22.46 -42.80 -7.70
CA GLU A 19 21.63 -43.53 -8.70
C GLU A 19 20.57 -42.51 -9.18
N GLY A 20 20.24 -42.27 -10.46
CA GLY A 20 20.49 -42.98 -11.71
C GLY A 20 19.21 -43.07 -12.55
N GLY A 21 18.68 -41.93 -13.04
CA GLY A 21 17.78 -41.87 -14.23
C GLY A 21 16.27 -41.77 -13.99
N GLU A 22 15.71 -40.54 -14.08
CA GLU A 22 14.32 -40.23 -14.53
C GLU A 22 13.99 -38.70 -14.52
N GLN A 23 14.97 -37.80 -14.67
CA GLN A 23 14.76 -36.37 -14.35
C GLN A 23 14.04 -35.52 -15.42
N GLN A 24 13.94 -35.97 -16.68
CA GLN A 24 13.45 -35.10 -17.76
C GLN A 24 11.92 -34.98 -17.84
N GLN A 25 11.17 -35.93 -17.26
CA GLN A 25 9.69 -35.87 -17.15
C GLN A 25 9.21 -35.25 -15.83
N VAL A 26 10.05 -35.24 -14.79
CA VAL A 26 9.72 -34.68 -13.46
C VAL A 26 9.83 -33.14 -13.45
N LEU A 27 10.69 -32.57 -14.31
CA LEU A 27 10.85 -31.11 -14.42
C LEU A 27 9.64 -30.45 -15.11
N SER A 28 9.08 -31.02 -16.19
CA SER A 28 7.90 -30.43 -16.83
C SER A 28 6.64 -30.56 -15.96
N SER A 29 6.48 -31.69 -15.26
CA SER A 29 5.34 -31.94 -14.37
C SER A 29 5.41 -31.11 -13.09
N SER A 30 6.59 -30.88 -12.51
CA SER A 30 6.74 -30.02 -11.33
C SER A 30 6.66 -28.52 -11.66
N VAL A 31 7.01 -28.11 -12.88
CA VAL A 31 6.78 -26.74 -13.38
C VAL A 31 5.30 -26.52 -13.70
N GLN A 32 4.60 -27.49 -14.32
CA GLN A 32 3.16 -27.41 -14.59
C GLN A 32 2.30 -27.52 -13.31
N ALA A 33 2.70 -28.36 -12.34
CA ALA A 33 2.04 -28.46 -11.04
C ALA A 33 2.24 -27.18 -10.20
N ARG A 34 3.45 -26.59 -10.19
CA ARG A 34 3.73 -25.31 -9.55
C ARG A 34 2.98 -24.15 -10.20
N LYS A 35 2.91 -24.12 -11.54
CA LYS A 35 2.17 -23.10 -12.31
C LYS A 35 0.67 -23.07 -11.95
N GLY A 36 0.07 -24.19 -11.54
CA GLY A 36 -1.33 -24.27 -11.13
C GLY A 36 -1.63 -23.88 -9.67
N GLU A 37 -0.62 -23.88 -8.80
CA GLU A 37 -0.77 -23.57 -7.37
C GLU A 37 -0.40 -22.12 -7.04
N THR A 38 0.63 -21.57 -7.70
CA THR A 38 1.03 -20.16 -7.58
C THR A 38 0.00 -19.18 -8.16
N ASP A 39 -0.78 -19.59 -9.17
CA ASP A 39 -1.78 -18.73 -9.82
C ASP A 39 -3.09 -18.60 -9.00
N LYS A 40 -3.23 -19.38 -7.92
CA LYS A 40 -4.36 -19.31 -6.96
C LYS A 40 -4.02 -18.53 -5.69
N SER A 41 -2.78 -18.11 -5.52
CA SER A 41 -2.32 -17.42 -4.31
C SER A 41 -2.47 -15.91 -4.47
N ASN A 42 -3.24 -15.26 -3.57
CA ASN A 42 -3.33 -13.80 -3.49
C ASN A 42 -2.06 -13.16 -2.85
N ALA A 43 -0.91 -13.84 -2.89
CA ALA A 43 0.33 -13.43 -2.22
C ALA A 43 0.77 -12.02 -2.63
N ASN A 44 0.82 -11.74 -3.94
CA ASN A 44 1.12 -10.40 -4.48
C ASN A 44 0.15 -9.34 -3.96
N LEU A 45 -1.14 -9.65 -3.86
CA LEU A 45 -2.17 -8.70 -3.43
C LEU A 45 -2.03 -8.37 -1.95
N ILE A 46 -1.78 -9.38 -1.10
CA ILE A 46 -1.52 -9.20 0.33
C ILE A 46 -0.22 -8.43 0.54
N PHE A 47 0.86 -8.82 -0.15
CA PHE A 47 2.16 -8.15 -0.11
C PHE A 47 2.01 -6.67 -0.46
N SER A 48 1.39 -6.35 -1.60
CA SER A 48 1.22 -4.98 -2.08
C SER A 48 0.30 -4.16 -1.18
N SER A 49 -0.71 -4.77 -0.53
CA SER A 49 -1.53 -4.06 0.48
C SER A 49 -0.73 -3.72 1.72
N PHE A 50 0.06 -4.68 2.22
CA PHE A 50 0.89 -4.45 3.40
C PHE A 50 2.01 -3.43 3.14
N ALA A 51 2.65 -3.49 1.97
CA ALA A 51 3.67 -2.53 1.53
C ALA A 51 3.13 -1.09 1.51
N GLY A 52 1.88 -0.92 1.07
CA GLY A 52 1.26 0.39 0.88
C GLY A 52 0.69 1.05 2.14
N LEU A 53 0.73 0.38 3.30
CA LEU A 53 0.15 0.93 4.53
C LEU A 53 0.73 2.31 4.86
N LEU A 54 -0.16 3.27 5.17
CA LEU A 54 0.13 4.67 5.51
C LEU A 54 0.82 5.49 4.39
N GLN A 55 0.87 5.03 3.15
CA GLN A 55 1.37 5.80 2.00
C GLN A 55 0.21 6.24 1.10
N GLN A 56 0.17 7.47 0.60
CA GLN A 56 -0.95 7.92 -0.24
C GLN A 56 -0.90 7.36 -1.67
N TRP A 57 0.29 7.23 -2.27
CA TRP A 57 0.42 6.80 -3.67
C TRP A 57 -0.16 5.41 -3.92
N PRO A 58 0.26 4.33 -3.25
CA PRO A 58 -0.36 3.02 -3.44
C PRO A 58 -1.85 2.99 -3.07
N ASN A 59 -2.29 3.76 -2.06
CA ASN A 59 -3.67 3.76 -1.58
C ASN A 59 -4.62 4.54 -2.49
N THR A 60 -4.15 5.54 -3.24
CA THR A 60 -4.95 6.24 -4.24
C THR A 60 -5.23 5.38 -5.46
N PHE A 61 -4.27 4.57 -5.90
CA PHE A 61 -4.49 3.57 -6.95
C PHE A 61 -5.34 2.40 -6.45
N ALA A 62 -5.05 1.85 -5.27
CA ALA A 62 -5.86 0.81 -4.63
C ALA A 62 -6.98 1.40 -3.75
N TYR A 63 -7.79 2.28 -4.36
CA TYR A 63 -8.66 3.21 -3.65
C TYR A 63 -9.69 2.60 -2.69
N SER A 64 -10.14 1.38 -2.94
CA SER A 64 -11.14 0.74 -2.08
C SER A 64 -10.62 0.33 -0.71
N GLY A 65 -9.30 0.17 -0.57
CA GLY A 65 -8.71 -0.45 0.61
C GLY A 65 -9.06 -1.93 0.71
N HIS A 66 -8.10 -2.74 1.15
CA HIS A 66 -8.26 -4.18 1.34
C HIS A 66 -7.58 -4.66 2.61
N SER A 67 -7.31 -3.76 3.56
CA SER A 67 -6.65 -4.08 4.81
C SER A 67 -7.21 -3.29 6.00
N ILE A 68 -7.15 -3.94 7.16
CA ILE A 68 -7.43 -3.36 8.47
C ILE A 68 -6.25 -3.71 9.36
N ILE A 69 -5.74 -2.76 10.12
CA ILE A 69 -4.61 -3.00 11.00
C ILE A 69 -4.67 -2.09 12.24
N PRO A 70 -4.54 -2.63 13.46
CA PRO A 70 -4.45 -1.81 14.65
C PRO A 70 -3.11 -1.08 14.71
N GLY A 71 -3.09 0.01 15.45
CA GLY A 71 -1.88 0.76 15.70
C GLY A 71 -2.06 1.73 16.86
N ILE A 72 -1.05 2.57 17.04
CA ILE A 72 -1.04 3.61 18.05
C ILE A 72 -0.65 4.93 17.42
N VAL A 73 -1.35 6.00 17.80
CA VAL A 73 -0.85 7.38 17.66
C VAL A 73 -0.10 7.73 18.94
N PRO A 74 1.22 7.96 18.93
CA PRO A 74 1.98 8.23 20.14
C PRO A 74 1.50 9.47 20.89
N ARG A 75 1.74 9.50 22.20
CA ARG A 75 1.61 10.73 23.01
C ARG A 75 2.43 11.85 22.38
N ALA A 76 1.97 13.08 22.53
CA ALA A 76 2.56 14.31 22.00
C ALA A 76 2.45 14.46 20.48
N THR A 77 1.68 13.60 19.81
CA THR A 77 1.32 13.83 18.41
C THR A 77 0.38 15.01 18.29
N LEU A 78 0.70 15.95 17.40
CA LEU A 78 -0.15 17.09 17.06
C LEU A 78 -1.22 16.68 16.03
N LEU A 79 -2.43 17.19 16.23
CA LEU A 79 -3.58 16.97 15.37
C LEU A 79 -4.34 18.29 15.18
N TYR A 80 -5.06 18.46 14.07
CA TYR A 80 -5.61 19.75 13.67
C TYR A 80 -7.07 19.69 13.28
N HIS A 81 -7.87 20.67 13.71
CA HIS A 81 -9.28 20.81 13.33
C HIS A 81 -9.60 22.23 12.84
N GLY A 82 -9.98 22.34 11.58
CA GLY A 82 -10.52 23.56 11.00
C GLY A 82 -12.03 23.62 11.18
N THR A 83 -12.54 24.76 11.66
CA THR A 83 -14.00 25.00 11.77
C THR A 83 -14.36 26.44 11.44
N ASN A 84 -15.60 26.64 10.99
CA ASN A 84 -16.22 27.97 10.86
C ASN A 84 -17.26 28.21 11.96
N ASP A 85 -17.40 27.28 12.91
CA ASP A 85 -18.26 27.47 14.07
C ASP A 85 -17.59 28.45 15.04
N THR A 86 -18.29 29.57 15.28
CA THR A 86 -17.88 30.60 16.24
C THR A 86 -17.80 30.11 17.68
N ASN A 87 -18.44 28.99 18.01
CA ASN A 87 -18.36 28.36 19.33
C ASN A 87 -17.14 27.43 19.48
N GLY A 88 -16.36 27.27 18.40
CA GLY A 88 -15.23 26.35 18.34
C GLY A 88 -15.64 24.91 18.02
N PRO A 89 -14.70 23.97 18.10
CA PRO A 89 -14.94 22.57 17.83
C PRO A 89 -15.86 21.94 18.89
N PRO A 90 -16.63 20.89 18.54
CA PRO A 90 -17.37 20.09 19.51
C PRO A 90 -16.46 19.64 20.66
N LYS A 91 -16.91 19.84 21.90
CA LYS A 91 -16.16 19.42 23.11
C LYS A 91 -16.48 17.98 23.53
N GLU A 92 -17.61 17.45 23.05
CA GLU A 92 -18.13 16.13 23.37
C GLU A 92 -18.54 15.43 22.07
N GLY A 93 -18.43 14.10 22.07
CA GLY A 93 -18.89 13.24 20.97
C GLY A 93 -17.81 12.92 19.95
N LEU A 94 -18.18 12.97 18.69
CA LEU A 94 -17.38 12.54 17.55
C LEU A 94 -16.73 13.75 16.87
N GLU A 95 -15.45 13.66 16.57
CA GLU A 95 -14.78 14.66 15.73
C GLU A 95 -13.73 14.01 14.82
N TRP A 96 -13.48 14.59 13.65
CA TRP A 96 -12.36 14.25 12.79
C TRP A 96 -11.23 15.29 12.99
N LEU A 97 -10.01 14.77 13.08
CA LEU A 97 -8.79 15.56 13.23
C LEU A 97 -7.85 15.20 12.09
N ALA A 98 -7.23 16.20 11.45
CA ALA A 98 -6.21 15.94 10.46
C ALA A 98 -4.83 15.79 11.11
N PHE A 99 -3.98 14.99 10.50
CA PHE A 99 -2.55 14.99 10.85
C PHE A 99 -1.85 16.24 10.30
N ASP A 100 -2.32 16.82 9.19
CA ASP A 100 -1.74 18.03 8.59
C ASP A 100 -2.66 19.25 8.72
N PRO A 101 -2.14 20.42 9.14
CA PRO A 101 -2.95 21.61 9.32
C PRO A 101 -3.52 22.14 8.01
N GLU A 102 -2.80 22.03 6.89
CA GLU A 102 -3.23 22.48 5.57
C GLU A 102 -4.47 21.75 5.09
N MET A 103 -4.51 20.43 5.31
CA MET A 103 -5.69 19.60 5.01
C MET A 103 -6.88 20.07 5.84
N SER A 104 -6.68 20.21 7.16
CA SER A 104 -7.74 20.60 8.08
C SER A 104 -8.34 21.97 7.76
N TYR A 105 -7.44 22.95 7.55
CA TYR A 105 -7.78 24.30 7.17
C TYR A 105 -8.55 24.34 5.85
N ARG A 106 -8.10 23.59 4.83
CA ARG A 106 -8.75 23.57 3.52
C ARG A 106 -10.20 23.08 3.57
N ILE A 107 -10.52 22.12 4.42
CA ILE A 107 -11.88 21.58 4.55
C ILE A 107 -12.84 22.64 5.12
N ALA A 108 -12.36 23.48 6.05
CA ALA A 108 -13.14 24.57 6.64
C ALA A 108 -13.14 25.85 5.77
N SER A 109 -12.01 26.21 5.16
CA SER A 109 -11.83 27.50 4.48
C SER A 109 -12.74 27.73 3.27
N ILE A 110 -13.32 26.67 2.70
CA ILE A 110 -14.28 26.77 1.60
C ILE A 110 -15.71 27.03 2.05
N ARG A 111 -16.01 26.87 3.34
CA ARG A 111 -17.32 27.13 3.91
C ARG A 111 -17.46 28.64 4.19
N PRO A 112 -18.69 29.20 4.14
CA PRO A 112 -18.91 30.60 4.53
C PRO A 112 -18.54 30.84 6.00
N GLY A 113 -18.02 32.05 6.29
CA GLY A 113 -17.69 32.48 7.66
C GLY A 113 -16.20 32.39 7.98
N ASP A 114 -15.81 33.01 9.10
CA ASP A 114 -14.41 33.03 9.55
C ASP A 114 -13.91 31.63 9.87
N THR A 115 -12.71 31.29 9.42
CA THR A 115 -12.11 29.97 9.62
C THR A 115 -11.13 30.02 10.79
N SER A 116 -11.38 29.20 11.81
CA SER A 116 -10.46 28.96 12.92
C SER A 116 -9.77 27.60 12.75
N LEU A 117 -8.50 27.52 13.11
CA LEU A 117 -7.72 26.28 13.10
C LEU A 117 -7.25 25.98 14.52
N TYR A 118 -7.71 24.86 15.06
CA TYR A 118 -7.37 24.39 16.40
C TYR A 118 -6.27 23.34 16.31
N THR A 119 -5.33 23.40 17.26
CA THR A 119 -4.28 22.40 17.43
C THR A 119 -4.55 21.59 18.69
N TYR A 120 -4.46 20.27 18.56
CA TYR A 120 -4.64 19.30 19.63
C TYR A 120 -3.35 18.54 19.82
N VAL A 121 -3.16 18.02 21.02
CA VAL A 121 -2.05 17.13 21.35
C VAL A 121 -2.57 15.85 21.99
N ALA A 122 -2.11 14.70 21.51
CA ALA A 122 -2.41 13.41 22.13
C ALA A 122 -1.78 13.35 23.53
N THR A 123 -2.59 13.32 24.59
CA THR A 123 -2.09 13.34 25.99
C THR A 123 -1.61 11.99 26.48
N HIS A 124 -1.97 10.92 25.77
CA HIS A 124 -1.49 9.54 25.95
C HIS A 124 -1.38 8.88 24.56
N PRO A 125 -0.79 7.68 24.46
CA PRO A 125 -0.84 6.91 23.23
C PRO A 125 -2.30 6.51 22.92
N LEU A 126 -2.76 6.77 21.70
CA LEU A 126 -4.12 6.56 21.26
C LEU A 126 -4.24 5.22 20.55
N ARG A 127 -5.14 4.35 21.00
CA ARG A 127 -5.40 3.05 20.38
C ARG A 127 -6.23 3.25 19.13
N VAL A 128 -5.71 2.90 17.97
CA VAL A 128 -6.40 3.15 16.69
C VAL A 128 -6.49 1.89 15.84
N ILE A 129 -7.45 1.90 14.92
CA ILE A 129 -7.42 1.02 13.74
C ILE A 129 -7.23 1.85 12.49
N TYR A 130 -6.53 1.32 11.50
CA TYR A 130 -6.31 1.95 10.21
C TYR A 130 -7.03 1.18 9.11
N PHE A 131 -7.80 1.89 8.28
CA PHE A 131 -8.34 1.38 7.02
C PHE A 131 -7.50 1.93 5.87
N ASP A 132 -6.89 1.05 5.08
CA ASP A 132 -6.13 1.45 3.88
C ASP A 132 -7.05 1.94 2.75
N GLY A 133 -6.48 2.29 1.59
CA GLY A 133 -7.19 2.92 0.48
C GLY A 133 -7.54 4.39 0.75
N GLN A 134 -8.48 4.93 -0.03
CA GLN A 134 -9.02 6.28 0.16
C GLN A 134 -10.21 6.27 1.14
N SER A 135 -10.02 5.63 2.30
CA SER A 135 -11.08 5.33 3.28
C SER A 135 -11.75 6.55 3.93
N ALA A 136 -11.21 7.76 3.76
CA ALA A 136 -11.85 9.01 4.19
C ALA A 136 -12.46 9.82 3.03
N SER A 137 -12.36 9.33 1.79
CA SER A 137 -12.88 10.03 0.61
C SER A 137 -14.38 9.81 0.44
N LEU A 138 -15.10 10.90 0.20
CA LEU A 138 -16.56 10.91 0.09
C LEU A 138 -17.03 10.91 -1.36
N GLY A 139 -18.24 10.39 -1.57
CA GLY A 139 -19.01 10.62 -2.80
C GLY A 139 -18.68 9.73 -3.98
N THR A 140 -17.79 8.74 -3.82
CA THR A 140 -17.53 7.76 -4.87
C THR A 140 -17.60 6.33 -4.32
N PRO A 141 -18.33 5.40 -4.97
CA PRO A 141 -18.40 4.01 -4.54
C PRO A 141 -17.01 3.37 -4.49
N GLY A 142 -16.76 2.57 -3.45
CA GLY A 142 -15.50 1.87 -3.27
C GLY A 142 -14.67 2.40 -2.11
N PHE A 143 -14.56 3.72 -1.95
CA PHE A 143 -13.68 4.36 -0.98
C PHE A 143 -13.89 3.87 0.46
N MET A 144 -15.14 3.65 0.86
CA MET A 144 -15.50 3.25 2.23
C MET A 144 -15.93 1.79 2.34
N ASP A 145 -15.60 0.95 1.36
CA ASP A 145 -16.01 -0.46 1.30
C ASP A 145 -15.63 -1.24 2.57
N SER A 146 -14.42 -1.02 3.10
CA SER A 146 -13.94 -1.68 4.32
C SER A 146 -14.77 -1.32 5.55
N GLN A 147 -15.21 -0.07 5.67
CA GLN A 147 -16.09 0.39 6.75
C GLN A 147 -17.46 -0.27 6.67
N PHE A 148 -18.07 -0.34 5.47
CA PHE A 148 -19.35 -1.04 5.28
C PHE A 148 -19.24 -2.53 5.60
N ALA A 149 -18.17 -3.20 5.15
CA ALA A 149 -17.95 -4.61 5.45
C ALA A 149 -17.90 -4.87 6.97
N ILE A 150 -17.25 -3.99 7.75
CA ILE A 150 -17.12 -4.13 9.20
C ILE A 150 -18.36 -3.69 9.97
N ILE A 151 -19.11 -2.68 9.49
CA ILE A 151 -20.30 -2.19 10.19
C ILE A 151 -21.55 -3.04 9.84
N ASN A 152 -21.75 -3.34 8.56
CA ASN A 152 -22.99 -3.91 8.03
C ASN A 152 -22.90 -5.39 7.66
N ALA A 153 -21.69 -5.97 7.65
CA ALA A 153 -21.42 -7.28 7.06
C ALA A 153 -21.87 -7.39 5.59
N SER A 154 -21.83 -6.26 4.86
CA SER A 154 -22.15 -6.15 3.44
C SER A 154 -21.54 -4.88 2.87
N VAL A 155 -21.42 -4.80 1.54
CA VAL A 155 -20.88 -3.62 0.84
C VAL A 155 -21.83 -3.25 -0.28
N PRO A 156 -22.26 -1.99 -0.40
CA PRO A 156 -23.17 -1.57 -1.46
C PRO A 156 -22.44 -1.34 -2.79
N GLU A 157 -23.11 -1.64 -3.90
CA GLU A 157 -22.56 -1.40 -5.25
C GLU A 157 -22.38 0.09 -5.52
N ILE A 158 -23.42 0.86 -5.20
CA ILE A 158 -23.48 2.31 -5.33
C ILE A 158 -23.46 2.96 -3.94
N PHE A 159 -23.14 4.23 -3.87
CA PHE A 159 -23.23 4.95 -2.61
C PHE A 159 -24.71 5.15 -2.23
N PRO A 160 -25.16 4.68 -1.05
CA PRO A 160 -26.59 4.65 -0.71
C PRO A 160 -27.21 6.04 -0.51
N ASP A 161 -26.44 7.02 -0.01
CA ASP A 161 -26.94 8.34 0.40
C ASP A 161 -26.52 9.45 -0.57
N LEU A 162 -26.89 9.30 -1.86
CA LEU A 162 -26.59 10.29 -2.89
C LEU A 162 -27.14 11.68 -2.50
N GLY A 163 -26.25 12.66 -2.34
CA GLY A 163 -26.61 14.03 -1.99
C GLY A 163 -26.58 14.37 -0.49
N HIS A 164 -26.42 13.37 0.39
CA HIS A 164 -26.31 13.52 1.86
C HIS A 164 -25.01 12.92 2.40
N PHE A 165 -23.90 13.21 1.69
CA PHE A 165 -22.62 12.57 1.94
C PHE A 165 -22.08 12.81 3.35
N ILE A 166 -22.35 13.98 3.92
CA ILE A 166 -21.85 14.36 5.24
C ILE A 166 -22.68 13.68 6.33
N GLU A 167 -24.00 13.70 6.25
CA GLU A 167 -24.87 13.03 7.21
C GLU A 167 -24.59 11.51 7.24
N ALA A 168 -24.42 10.91 6.06
CA ALA A 168 -24.02 9.52 5.93
C ALA A 168 -22.64 9.22 6.53
N GLU A 169 -21.71 10.17 6.43
CA GLU A 169 -20.38 10.07 7.04
C GLU A 169 -20.45 10.06 8.56
N TYR A 170 -21.20 10.99 9.16
CA TYR A 170 -21.41 11.02 10.61
C TYR A 170 -22.18 9.78 11.11
N ALA A 171 -23.12 9.24 10.32
CA ALA A 171 -23.81 8.00 10.65
C ALA A 171 -22.85 6.78 10.69
N ARG A 172 -21.97 6.65 9.68
CA ARG A 172 -20.92 5.62 9.65
C ARG A 172 -19.95 5.79 10.82
N ALA A 173 -19.50 7.01 11.05
CA ALA A 173 -18.58 7.33 12.12
C ALA A 173 -19.20 7.01 13.50
N THR A 174 -20.48 7.31 13.71
CA THR A 174 -21.22 6.90 14.92
C THR A 174 -21.26 5.37 15.09
N ALA A 175 -21.42 4.62 13.99
CA ALA A 175 -21.38 3.16 14.04
C ALA A 175 -19.97 2.63 14.37
N LEU A 176 -18.91 3.30 13.90
CA LEU A 176 -17.53 3.01 14.29
C LEU A 176 -17.30 3.32 15.78
N CYS A 177 -17.84 4.42 16.33
CA CYS A 177 -17.79 4.70 17.77
C CYS A 177 -18.37 3.54 18.59
N LYS A 178 -19.52 2.98 18.18
CA LYS A 178 -20.12 1.83 18.88
C LYS A 178 -19.22 0.60 18.89
N LEU A 179 -18.45 0.37 17.82
CA LEU A 179 -17.45 -0.70 17.77
C LEU A 179 -16.26 -0.38 18.67
N ALA A 180 -15.84 0.88 18.71
CA ALA A 180 -14.76 1.38 19.56
C ALA A 180 -15.07 1.20 21.04
N ASP A 181 -16.25 1.64 21.48
CA ASP A 181 -16.74 1.44 22.85
C ASP A 181 -16.78 -0.04 23.24
N LYS A 182 -17.18 -0.90 22.29
CA LYS A 182 -17.30 -2.34 22.52
C LYS A 182 -15.95 -3.05 22.57
N TYR A 183 -14.98 -2.65 21.75
CA TYR A 183 -13.74 -3.40 21.53
C TYR A 183 -12.47 -2.67 21.96
N GLY A 184 -12.57 -1.48 22.54
CA GLY A 184 -11.49 -0.81 23.26
C GLY A 184 -10.45 -0.10 22.40
N PHE A 185 -10.80 0.36 21.20
CA PHE A 185 -10.00 1.35 20.45
C PHE A 185 -10.61 2.75 20.60
N GLU A 186 -9.86 3.79 20.28
CA GLU A 186 -10.18 5.21 20.57
C GLU A 186 -10.33 6.06 19.30
N GLY A 187 -9.84 5.56 18.16
CA GLY A 187 -9.98 6.24 16.89
C GLY A 187 -9.77 5.37 15.66
N VAL A 188 -10.17 5.91 14.52
CA VAL A 188 -9.96 5.31 13.21
C VAL A 188 -9.09 6.23 12.36
N VAL A 189 -7.92 5.75 11.95
CA VAL A 189 -7.08 6.42 10.96
C VAL A 189 -7.53 6.03 9.56
N ARG A 190 -7.57 7.00 8.65
CA ARG A 190 -8.03 6.81 7.27
C ARG A 190 -7.54 7.96 6.39
N MET A 191 -7.65 7.79 5.06
CA MET A 191 -6.93 8.64 4.10
C MET A 191 -7.84 9.21 3.01
N ASN A 192 -7.61 10.48 2.66
CA ASN A 192 -8.12 11.18 1.46
C ASN A 192 -6.97 11.99 0.83
N THR A 193 -7.10 13.31 0.62
CA THR A 193 -5.97 14.21 0.26
C THR A 193 -4.86 14.23 1.33
N GLY A 194 -5.18 13.84 2.57
CA GLY A 194 -4.24 13.63 3.67
C GLY A 194 -4.68 12.47 4.56
N PHE A 195 -4.03 12.31 5.71
CA PHE A 195 -4.48 11.37 6.74
C PHE A 195 -5.32 12.11 7.78
N GLU A 196 -6.39 11.45 8.22
CA GLU A 196 -7.25 11.92 9.31
C GLU A 196 -7.42 10.83 10.38
N LEU A 197 -7.66 11.29 11.59
CA LEU A 197 -8.09 10.51 12.74
C LEU A 197 -9.55 10.85 13.03
N LEU A 198 -10.44 9.89 12.84
CA LEU A 198 -11.79 9.94 13.38
C LEU A 198 -11.71 9.55 14.87
N TRP A 199 -11.89 10.54 15.75
CA TRP A 199 -11.74 10.41 17.20
C TRP A 199 -13.08 10.14 17.88
N LEU A 200 -13.13 9.16 18.80
CA LEU A 200 -14.38 8.50 19.22
C LEU A 200 -14.73 8.66 20.72
N LEU A 201 -14.22 9.68 21.45
CA LEU A 201 -14.39 9.79 22.91
C LEU A 201 -15.22 10.98 23.42
N ASN A 202 -15.91 10.75 24.55
CA ASN A 202 -16.85 11.65 25.24
C ASN A 202 -16.28 13.01 25.72
N VAL A 203 -14.96 13.22 25.77
CA VAL A 203 -14.38 14.50 26.16
C VAL A 203 -13.10 14.72 25.37
N ILE A 204 -13.09 15.75 24.50
CA ILE A 204 -11.85 16.19 23.88
C ILE A 204 -11.17 17.14 24.89
N ASN A 205 -10.11 16.66 25.55
CA ASN A 205 -9.22 17.57 26.28
C ASN A 205 -8.44 18.38 25.24
N VAL A 206 -9.04 19.49 24.82
CA VAL A 206 -8.38 20.52 24.00
C VAL A 206 -7.32 21.15 24.89
N THR A 207 -6.07 20.74 24.71
CA THR A 207 -4.94 21.58 25.10
C THR A 207 -4.52 22.25 23.82
N ASP A 208 -5.09 23.43 23.55
CA ASP A 208 -4.49 24.32 22.56
C ASP A 208 -3.19 24.82 23.20
N PRO A 209 -2.01 24.43 22.66
CA PRO A 209 -0.73 24.78 23.25
C PRO A 209 -0.44 26.28 23.18
N PHE A 210 -1.28 27.07 22.51
CA PHE A 210 -1.14 28.51 22.32
C PHE A 210 -2.21 29.34 23.07
N THR A 211 -3.22 28.72 23.67
CA THR A 211 -4.15 29.46 24.55
C THR A 211 -3.67 29.41 26.00
N ASP A 212 -2.95 30.46 26.41
CA ASP A 212 -2.80 30.79 27.82
C ASP A 212 -4.18 31.09 28.43
N ASN A 213 -4.57 30.33 29.45
CA ASN A 213 -5.51 30.72 30.51
C ASN A 213 -6.72 31.60 30.11
N VAL A 214 -7.57 31.14 29.18
CA VAL A 214 -8.92 31.69 29.07
C VAL A 214 -9.84 30.83 29.95
N PRO A 215 -10.47 31.39 31.01
CA PRO A 215 -11.39 30.63 31.84
C PRO A 215 -12.49 30.04 30.96
N ALA A 216 -12.82 28.78 31.18
CA ALA A 216 -13.92 28.10 30.49
C ALA A 216 -15.20 28.92 30.64
N SER A 217 -15.52 29.70 29.60
CA SER A 217 -16.79 30.41 29.51
C SER A 217 -17.88 29.36 29.53
N THR A 218 -18.74 29.44 30.54
CA THR A 218 -19.94 28.62 30.72
C THR A 218 -20.93 28.95 29.61
N THR A 219 -20.79 28.30 28.46
CA THR A 219 -21.85 28.23 27.45
C THR A 219 -22.54 26.88 27.54
N LYS A 220 -23.88 26.96 27.63
CA LYS A 220 -24.79 25.87 27.95
C LYS A 220 -24.66 24.72 26.96
N SER A 221 -24.66 23.49 27.49
CA SER A 221 -24.86 22.25 26.73
C SER A 221 -26.12 22.35 25.88
N HIS A 222 -25.98 22.19 24.57
CA HIS A 222 -27.11 22.02 23.66
C HIS A 222 -26.97 20.68 22.95
N PRO A 223 -28.09 19.96 22.77
CA PRO A 223 -28.05 18.64 22.14
C PRO A 223 -27.43 18.74 20.76
N ALA A 224 -26.51 17.81 20.48
CA ALA A 224 -25.85 17.64 19.20
C ALA A 224 -26.89 17.36 18.11
N HIS A 225 -27.45 18.39 17.49
CA HIS A 225 -28.18 18.31 16.21
C HIS A 225 -28.52 19.74 15.74
N LYS A 226 -27.63 20.32 14.94
CA LYS A 226 -27.92 21.34 13.89
C LYS A 226 -26.64 21.73 13.14
N ILE A 227 -25.79 20.75 12.80
CA ILE A 227 -24.76 20.97 11.79
C ILE A 227 -25.40 20.53 10.47
N PHE A 228 -25.40 21.40 9.46
CA PHE A 228 -26.02 21.22 8.14
C PHE A 228 -27.52 21.54 8.04
N ALA A 229 -27.83 22.84 7.96
CA ALA A 229 -28.93 23.28 7.12
C ALA A 229 -28.36 23.64 5.73
N PRO A 230 -28.85 23.05 4.62
CA PRO A 230 -28.38 23.36 3.26
C PRO A 230 -28.63 24.80 2.80
N ASN A 231 -29.33 25.60 3.61
CA ASN A 231 -29.95 26.85 3.19
C ASN A 231 -29.46 28.12 3.91
N TYR A 232 -28.35 28.08 4.68
CA TYR A 232 -27.72 29.33 5.11
C TYR A 232 -26.84 29.90 3.99
N LEU A 233 -27.53 30.58 3.08
CA LEU A 233 -27.12 31.78 2.36
C LEU A 233 -25.68 31.81 1.83
N ARG A 234 -25.62 31.75 0.49
CA ARG A 234 -24.54 32.13 -0.46
C ARG A 234 -23.89 33.52 -0.23
N HIS A 235 -24.01 34.14 0.94
CA HIS A 235 -23.54 35.50 1.23
C HIS A 235 -22.73 35.57 2.54
N GLY A 236 -21.67 34.76 2.63
CA GLY A 236 -20.62 34.92 3.64
C GLY A 236 -19.27 35.05 2.95
N ARG A 237 -18.43 35.98 3.44
CA ARG A 237 -17.06 36.13 2.94
C ARG A 237 -16.29 34.85 3.29
N GLN A 238 -15.80 34.14 2.27
CA GLN A 238 -14.89 33.00 2.47
C GLN A 238 -13.53 33.52 2.96
N SER A 239 -12.74 32.64 3.57
CA SER A 239 -11.37 32.97 3.94
C SER A 239 -10.59 33.51 2.73
N PRO A 240 -9.81 34.60 2.86
CA PRO A 240 -8.97 35.12 1.77
C PRO A 240 -7.97 34.10 1.21
N LEU A 241 -7.63 33.07 2.00
CA LEU A 241 -6.71 32.00 1.62
C LEU A 241 -7.41 30.75 1.07
N SER A 242 -8.74 30.75 0.94
CA SER A 242 -9.52 29.59 0.45
C SER A 242 -9.06 29.12 -0.94
N ARG A 243 -8.65 30.07 -1.80
CA ARG A 243 -8.17 29.80 -3.16
C ARG A 243 -6.82 29.07 -3.18
N GLY A 244 -5.90 29.38 -2.25
CA GLY A 244 -4.61 28.72 -2.12
C GLY A 244 -4.66 27.44 -1.28
N GLY A 245 -5.66 27.31 -0.41
CA GLY A 245 -5.75 26.19 0.53
C GLY A 245 -5.78 24.81 -0.12
N PHE A 246 -6.36 24.67 -1.33
CA PHE A 246 -6.37 23.36 -2.01
C PHE A 246 -4.97 22.91 -2.37
N TRP A 247 -4.21 23.81 -3.01
CA TRP A 247 -2.85 23.52 -3.43
C TRP A 247 -1.94 23.26 -2.23
N ASN A 248 -2.12 24.01 -1.13
CA ASN A 248 -1.37 23.79 0.10
C ASN A 248 -1.67 22.41 0.71
N ALA A 249 -2.94 21.99 0.76
CA ALA A 249 -3.32 20.66 1.25
C ALA A 249 -2.73 19.55 0.37
N VAL A 250 -2.77 19.71 -0.95
CA VAL A 250 -2.15 18.78 -1.91
C VAL A 250 -0.63 18.71 -1.73
N HIS A 251 0.03 19.85 -1.56
CA HIS A 251 1.48 19.92 -1.36
C HIS A 251 1.91 19.33 -0.01
N SER A 252 1.10 19.48 1.04
CA SER A 252 1.31 18.76 2.30
C SER A 252 1.13 17.26 2.10
N GLY A 253 0.02 16.84 1.48
CA GLY A 253 -0.27 15.43 1.23
C GLY A 253 0.79 14.73 0.36
N SER A 254 1.42 15.45 -0.57
CA SER A 254 2.47 14.90 -1.43
C SER A 254 3.72 14.42 -0.66
N GLN A 255 3.94 14.95 0.55
CA GLN A 255 5.01 14.48 1.45
C GLN A 255 4.78 13.04 1.92
N HIS A 256 3.54 12.55 1.85
CA HIS A 256 3.14 11.21 2.26
C HIS A 256 2.87 10.27 1.08
N PHE A 257 3.20 10.66 -0.16
CA PHE A 257 2.94 9.83 -1.34
C PHE A 257 3.66 8.48 -1.25
N PHE A 258 4.93 8.48 -0.92
CA PHE A 258 5.77 7.28 -0.86
C PHE A 258 6.20 6.97 0.57
N ALA A 259 6.92 5.86 0.75
CA ALA A 259 7.50 5.50 2.04
C ALA A 259 8.39 6.65 2.57
N PRO A 260 8.36 6.94 3.89
CA PRO A 260 7.69 6.16 4.94
C PRO A 260 6.19 6.47 5.15
N GLY A 261 5.61 7.41 4.40
CA GLY A 261 4.19 7.77 4.50
C GLY A 261 3.87 8.60 5.75
N GLU A 262 2.71 8.37 6.36
CA GLU A 262 2.33 8.95 7.66
C GLU A 262 3.03 8.21 8.79
N VAL A 263 4.08 8.82 9.36
CA VAL A 263 4.96 8.21 10.36
C VAL A 263 4.46 8.37 11.79
N ARG A 264 3.49 9.25 12.04
CA ARG A 264 2.92 9.50 13.37
C ARG A 264 1.95 8.39 13.82
N VAL A 265 1.69 7.41 12.96
CA VAL A 265 0.87 6.23 13.26
C VAL A 265 1.77 4.99 13.24
N ILE A 266 1.90 4.33 14.39
CA ILE A 266 2.71 3.11 14.53
C ILE A 266 1.78 1.91 14.43
N LEU A 267 1.87 1.18 13.32
CA LEU A 267 1.03 0.00 13.08
C LEU A 267 1.62 -1.25 13.72
N ASP A 268 0.75 -2.19 14.08
CA ASP A 268 1.14 -3.48 14.62
C ASP A 268 0.90 -4.61 13.60
N PRO A 269 1.95 -5.16 12.97
CA PRO A 269 1.83 -6.21 11.96
C PRO A 269 1.11 -7.47 12.45
N GLU A 270 1.11 -7.76 13.74
CA GLU A 270 0.40 -8.92 14.27
C GLU A 270 -1.11 -8.76 14.25
N GLY A 271 -1.62 -7.55 14.05
CA GLY A 271 -3.04 -7.28 13.90
C GLY A 271 -3.48 -7.12 12.44
N PHE A 272 -2.61 -7.41 11.47
CA PHE A 272 -2.91 -7.21 10.07
C PHE A 272 -3.99 -8.16 9.55
N ILE A 273 -5.07 -7.60 9.03
CA ILE A 273 -6.20 -8.31 8.44
C ILE A 273 -6.29 -7.89 6.97
N SER A 274 -6.33 -8.87 6.06
CA SER A 274 -6.47 -8.61 4.63
C SER A 274 -7.75 -9.21 4.07
N PHE A 275 -8.43 -8.46 3.22
CA PHE A 275 -9.58 -8.94 2.40
C PHE A 275 -9.14 -9.81 1.21
N TYR A 276 -7.85 -10.10 1.09
CA TYR A 276 -7.30 -11.08 0.15
C TYR A 276 -7.03 -12.44 0.82
N ASP A 277 -7.23 -12.56 2.14
CA ASP A 277 -6.90 -13.75 2.92
C ASP A 277 -8.10 -14.70 3.07
N GLY A 278 -8.25 -15.61 2.09
CA GLY A 278 -9.18 -16.73 2.16
C GLY A 278 -10.66 -16.35 2.18
N LEU A 279 -11.04 -15.31 1.42
CA LEU A 279 -12.44 -14.89 1.26
C LEU A 279 -12.93 -15.26 -0.16
N GLU A 280 -13.65 -16.38 -0.26
CA GLU A 280 -14.01 -16.98 -1.55
C GLU A 280 -15.02 -16.15 -2.32
N SER A 281 -15.95 -15.45 -1.65
CA SER A 281 -16.92 -14.58 -2.31
C SER A 281 -16.23 -13.46 -3.12
N LEU A 282 -15.20 -12.85 -2.54
CA LEU A 282 -14.40 -11.82 -3.23
C LEU A 282 -13.52 -12.41 -4.33
N ASN A 283 -12.94 -13.60 -4.13
CA ASN A 283 -12.18 -14.27 -5.19
C ASN A 283 -13.09 -14.65 -6.38
N ALA A 284 -14.28 -15.20 -6.12
CA ALA A 284 -15.27 -15.51 -7.13
C ALA A 284 -15.74 -14.24 -7.86
N LYS A 285 -15.96 -13.15 -7.13
CA LYS A 285 -16.32 -11.84 -7.72
C LYS A 285 -15.23 -11.31 -8.64
N ARG A 286 -13.96 -11.34 -8.24
CA ARG A 286 -12.82 -10.94 -9.09
C ARG A 286 -12.68 -11.81 -10.34
N ARG A 287 -13.04 -13.10 -10.27
CA ARG A 287 -13.05 -14.00 -11.43
C ARG A 287 -14.17 -13.63 -12.39
N SER A 288 -15.38 -13.42 -11.86
CA SER A 288 -16.56 -12.99 -12.63
C SER A 288 -16.34 -11.65 -13.33
N ASP A 289 -15.70 -10.70 -12.64
CA ASP A 289 -15.43 -9.37 -13.19
C ASP A 289 -14.22 -9.33 -14.13
N GLY A 290 -13.49 -10.44 -14.29
CA GLY A 290 -12.27 -10.49 -15.09
C GLY A 290 -11.12 -9.66 -14.52
N THR A 291 -11.13 -9.36 -13.22
CA THR A 291 -10.14 -8.49 -12.56
C THR A 291 -9.04 -9.26 -11.82
N SER A 292 -9.17 -10.60 -11.69
CA SER A 292 -8.24 -11.44 -10.90
C SER A 292 -6.76 -11.30 -11.27
N GLY A 293 -6.43 -11.12 -12.55
CA GLY A 293 -5.06 -10.93 -13.04
C GLY A 293 -4.66 -9.46 -13.26
N GLY A 294 -5.47 -8.52 -12.75
CA GLY A 294 -5.28 -7.08 -12.92
C GLY A 294 -4.77 -6.39 -11.65
N PRO A 295 -4.46 -5.08 -11.74
CA PRO A 295 -4.01 -4.31 -10.60
C PRO A 295 -5.11 -4.16 -9.55
N ARG A 296 -4.71 -3.94 -8.28
CA ARG A 296 -5.64 -3.73 -7.15
C ARG A 296 -6.61 -2.57 -7.34
N SER A 297 -6.31 -1.62 -8.24
CA SER A 297 -7.21 -0.53 -8.60
C SER A 297 -8.54 -0.98 -9.22
N ARG A 298 -8.63 -2.23 -9.68
CA ARG A 298 -9.87 -2.82 -10.21
C ARG A 298 -10.63 -3.66 -9.19
N HIS A 299 -10.13 -3.76 -7.97
CA HIS A 299 -10.73 -4.56 -6.92
C HIS A 299 -11.58 -3.69 -5.98
N ARG A 300 -12.77 -4.18 -5.65
CA ARG A 300 -13.65 -3.65 -4.62
C ARG A 300 -13.96 -4.74 -3.60
N LEU A 301 -14.54 -4.36 -2.47
CA LEU A 301 -15.13 -5.33 -1.53
C LEU A 301 -16.61 -5.57 -1.81
N TYR A 302 -17.19 -4.87 -2.80
CA TYR A 302 -18.51 -5.19 -3.33
C TYR A 302 -18.55 -6.64 -3.82
N GLY A 303 -19.61 -7.38 -3.45
CA GLY A 303 -19.75 -8.81 -3.72
C GLY A 303 -19.26 -9.72 -2.60
N ILE A 304 -18.75 -9.17 -1.49
CA ILE A 304 -18.48 -9.96 -0.28
C ILE A 304 -19.78 -10.59 0.24
N SER A 305 -19.74 -11.89 0.55
CA SER A 305 -20.85 -12.58 1.20
C SER A 305 -20.97 -12.16 2.66
N LYS A 306 -22.14 -12.39 3.25
CA LYS A 306 -22.35 -12.10 4.67
C LYS A 306 -21.45 -12.96 5.56
N GLU A 307 -21.18 -14.20 5.14
CA GLU A 307 -20.34 -15.17 5.82
C GLU A 307 -18.86 -14.75 5.80
N ASP A 308 -18.36 -14.31 4.64
CA ASP A 308 -16.99 -13.81 4.51
C ASP A 308 -16.81 -12.49 5.27
N ALA A 309 -17.81 -11.59 5.20
CA ALA A 309 -17.76 -10.33 5.96
C ALA A 309 -17.74 -10.59 7.48
N ARG A 310 -18.54 -11.54 7.96
CA ARG A 310 -18.49 -11.99 9.37
C ARG A 310 -17.14 -12.59 9.74
N THR A 311 -16.54 -13.38 8.85
CA THR A 311 -15.18 -13.91 9.06
C THR A 311 -14.17 -12.78 9.29
N VAL A 312 -14.27 -11.67 8.54
CA VAL A 312 -13.40 -10.50 8.75
C VAL A 312 -13.72 -9.79 10.07
N GLN A 313 -15.01 -9.63 10.42
CA GLN A 313 -15.41 -9.06 11.71
C GLN A 313 -14.88 -9.89 12.88
N GLU A 314 -14.97 -11.22 12.83
CA GLU A 314 -14.45 -12.13 13.85
C GLU A 314 -12.93 -12.02 14.01
N ARG A 315 -12.18 -11.97 12.89
CA ARG A 315 -10.73 -11.71 12.91
C ARG A 315 -10.41 -10.38 13.59
N LEU A 316 -11.18 -9.33 13.32
CA LEU A 316 -11.01 -8.02 13.96
C LEU A 316 -11.25 -8.10 15.47
N VAL A 317 -12.32 -8.78 15.90
CA VAL A 317 -12.62 -8.98 17.33
C VAL A 317 -11.53 -9.77 18.03
N GLU A 318 -11.02 -10.84 17.42
CA GLU A 318 -9.91 -11.63 17.95
C GLU A 318 -8.65 -10.77 18.14
N VAL A 319 -8.27 -10.01 17.11
CA VAL A 319 -7.10 -9.11 17.15
C VAL A 319 -7.26 -8.06 18.24
N LEU A 320 -8.40 -7.38 18.33
CA LEU A 320 -8.64 -6.34 19.33
C LEU A 320 -8.70 -6.92 20.75
N GLY A 321 -9.30 -8.09 20.93
CA GLY A 321 -9.31 -8.80 22.22
C GLY A 321 -7.90 -9.10 22.72
N ARG A 322 -7.02 -9.55 21.84
CA ARG A 322 -5.61 -9.75 22.15
C ARG A 322 -4.87 -8.44 22.41
N LYS A 323 -5.10 -7.39 21.61
CA LYS A 323 -4.48 -6.07 21.88
C LYS A 323 -4.88 -5.50 23.23
N ASN A 324 -6.12 -5.68 23.65
CA ASN A 324 -6.55 -5.29 24.99
C ASN A 324 -5.82 -6.08 26.09
N SER A 325 -5.63 -7.40 25.94
CA SER A 325 -4.88 -8.20 26.94
C SER A 325 -3.38 -7.85 26.98
N GLU A 326 -2.82 -7.41 25.85
CA GLU A 326 -1.43 -6.94 25.72
C GLU A 326 -1.24 -5.47 26.16
N ASN A 327 -2.31 -4.78 26.58
CA ASN A 327 -2.31 -3.33 26.83
C ASN A 327 -1.78 -2.52 25.63
N TRP A 328 -2.06 -2.99 24.41
CA TRP A 328 -1.65 -2.37 23.15
C TRP A 328 -0.14 -2.13 23.03
N ARG A 329 0.68 -2.90 23.76
CA ARG A 329 2.15 -2.77 23.68
C ARG A 329 2.67 -3.41 22.40
N ALA A 330 3.51 -2.68 21.67
CA ALA A 330 4.36 -3.25 20.64
C ALA A 330 5.65 -3.77 21.28
N ASP A 331 6.09 -4.96 20.87
CA ASP A 331 7.38 -5.51 21.28
C ASP A 331 8.47 -5.07 20.31
N PRO A 332 9.41 -4.19 20.74
CA PRO A 332 10.45 -3.66 19.87
C PRO A 332 11.49 -4.72 19.47
N GLY A 333 11.51 -5.90 20.10
CA GLY A 333 12.41 -7.00 19.74
C GLY A 333 11.95 -7.82 18.53
N ARG A 334 10.74 -7.58 18.02
CA ARG A 334 10.18 -8.34 16.90
C ARG A 334 10.67 -7.81 15.54
N PRO A 335 10.70 -8.66 14.50
CA PRO A 335 11.02 -8.22 13.16
C PRO A 335 10.10 -7.10 12.66
N ASP A 336 10.68 -6.04 12.10
CA ASP A 336 9.93 -5.00 11.41
C ASP A 336 9.53 -5.50 10.02
N TRP A 337 8.40 -6.19 9.96
CA TRP A 337 7.84 -6.72 8.72
C TRP A 337 7.54 -5.64 7.69
N ARG A 338 7.21 -4.40 8.12
CA ARG A 338 6.94 -3.29 7.21
C ARG A 338 8.24 -2.85 6.54
N ALA A 339 9.31 -2.69 7.30
CA ALA A 339 10.64 -2.40 6.75
C ALA A 339 11.12 -3.51 5.80
N VAL A 340 10.88 -4.79 6.12
CA VAL A 340 11.21 -5.92 5.24
C VAL A 340 10.50 -5.80 3.88
N VAL A 341 9.19 -5.59 3.87
CA VAL A 341 8.41 -5.50 2.63
C VAL A 341 8.80 -4.27 1.81
N LEU A 342 9.06 -3.13 2.47
CA LEU A 342 9.55 -1.93 1.78
C LEU A 342 10.94 -2.13 1.17
N THR A 343 11.85 -2.80 1.88
CA THR A 343 13.19 -3.14 1.37
C THR A 343 13.11 -4.00 0.10
N ILE A 344 12.14 -4.93 0.04
CA ILE A 344 11.89 -5.73 -1.16
C ILE A 344 11.44 -4.83 -2.31
N VAL A 345 10.46 -3.95 -2.09
CA VAL A 345 10.00 -3.02 -3.14
C VAL A 345 11.13 -2.12 -3.63
N ASP A 346 11.92 -1.53 -2.72
CA ASP A 346 13.04 -0.66 -3.06
C ASP A 346 14.16 -1.38 -3.82
N ARG A 347 14.41 -2.65 -3.49
CA ARG A 347 15.42 -3.46 -4.18
C ARG A 347 15.00 -3.84 -5.60
N TYR A 348 13.78 -4.35 -5.75
CA TYR A 348 13.37 -5.01 -7.00
C TYR A 348 12.65 -4.07 -7.97
N SER A 349 11.89 -3.09 -7.46
CA SER A 349 11.03 -2.26 -8.32
C SER A 349 11.79 -1.38 -9.31
N PRO A 350 12.89 -0.68 -8.94
CA PRO A 350 13.61 0.18 -9.88
C PRO A 350 14.26 -0.64 -11.00
N LEU A 351 14.93 -1.74 -10.66
CA LEU A 351 15.61 -2.62 -11.61
C LEU A 351 14.63 -3.32 -12.57
N LEU A 352 13.43 -3.70 -12.10
CA LEU A 352 12.37 -4.20 -13.00
C LEU A 352 11.87 -3.12 -13.96
N GLY A 353 11.77 -1.86 -13.50
CA GLY A 353 11.43 -0.73 -14.37
C GLY A 353 12.51 -0.41 -15.41
N GLU A 354 13.77 -0.54 -15.03
CA GLU A 354 14.91 -0.39 -15.94
C GLU A 354 14.94 -1.52 -16.97
N LEU A 355 14.67 -2.75 -16.55
CA LEU A 355 14.58 -3.91 -17.44
C LEU A 355 13.45 -3.76 -18.47
N ASP A 356 12.28 -3.31 -18.05
CA ASP A 356 11.15 -2.99 -18.94
C ASP A 356 11.52 -1.89 -19.94
N TYR A 357 12.10 -0.79 -19.45
CA TYR A 357 12.58 0.30 -20.30
C TYR A 357 13.61 -0.21 -21.33
N LEU A 358 14.61 -0.97 -20.88
CA LEU A 358 15.65 -1.55 -21.72
C LEU A 358 15.04 -2.43 -22.82
N LEU A 359 14.11 -3.32 -22.50
CA LEU A 359 13.46 -4.24 -23.46
C LEU A 359 12.59 -3.51 -24.50
N ASN A 360 12.20 -2.26 -24.24
CA ASN A 360 11.44 -1.41 -25.14
C ASN A 360 12.30 -0.46 -26.00
N ARG A 361 13.62 -0.44 -25.83
CA ARG A 361 14.56 0.38 -26.63
C ARG A 361 14.76 -0.18 -28.04
N ALA A 362 14.08 0.43 -29.03
CA ALA A 362 14.21 0.05 -30.44
C ALA A 362 15.50 0.58 -31.12
N ASP A 363 16.18 1.53 -30.48
CA ASP A 363 17.41 2.19 -30.96
C ASP A 363 18.70 1.41 -30.64
N LEU A 364 18.62 0.39 -29.78
CA LEU A 364 19.78 -0.46 -29.43
C LEU A 364 19.91 -1.65 -30.38
N ASN A 365 21.16 -2.10 -30.58
CA ASN A 365 21.42 -3.42 -31.16
C ASN A 365 20.90 -4.51 -30.21
N ALA A 366 20.32 -5.57 -30.77
CA ALA A 366 19.72 -6.64 -30.00
C ALA A 366 20.75 -7.40 -29.15
N THR A 367 21.98 -7.56 -29.65
CA THR A 367 23.09 -8.16 -28.89
C THR A 367 23.45 -7.33 -27.67
N VAL A 368 23.53 -6.00 -27.83
CA VAL A 368 23.80 -5.07 -26.72
C VAL A 368 22.66 -5.15 -25.70
N GLN A 369 21.42 -5.06 -26.18
CA GLN A 369 20.23 -5.17 -25.34
C GLN A 369 20.21 -6.48 -24.54
N ALA A 370 20.55 -7.61 -25.15
CA ALA A 370 20.63 -8.89 -24.46
C ALA A 370 21.77 -8.98 -23.43
N ILE A 371 22.91 -8.33 -23.69
CA ILE A 371 24.01 -8.21 -22.70
C ILE A 371 23.55 -7.42 -21.48
N GLU A 372 22.86 -6.29 -21.69
CA GLU A 372 22.33 -5.47 -20.59
C GLU A 372 21.23 -6.20 -19.81
N VAL A 373 20.36 -6.98 -20.49
CA VAL A 373 19.36 -7.84 -19.82
C VAL A 373 20.04 -8.84 -18.88
N ARG A 374 21.14 -9.47 -19.32
CA ARG A 374 21.94 -10.38 -18.46
C ARG A 374 22.45 -9.67 -17.21
N THR A 375 22.96 -8.45 -17.37
CA THR A 375 23.50 -7.65 -16.24
C THR A 375 22.40 -7.30 -15.23
N LEU A 376 21.28 -6.75 -15.70
CA LEU A 376 20.18 -6.36 -14.81
C LEU A 376 19.54 -7.57 -14.11
N THR A 377 19.36 -8.68 -14.82
CA THR A 377 18.81 -9.91 -14.23
C THR A 377 19.78 -10.51 -13.21
N TYR A 378 21.09 -10.44 -13.46
CA TYR A 378 22.11 -10.78 -12.47
C TYR A 378 22.00 -9.92 -11.21
N ASP A 379 21.92 -8.59 -11.32
CA ASP A 379 21.83 -7.68 -10.16
C ASP A 379 20.61 -7.95 -9.27
N LEU A 380 19.49 -8.32 -9.89
CA LEU A 380 18.25 -8.72 -9.22
C LEU A 380 18.42 -10.01 -8.40
N ILE A 381 19.15 -11.01 -8.91
CA ILE A 381 19.28 -12.33 -8.27
C ILE A 381 20.58 -12.51 -7.48
N MET A 382 21.56 -11.62 -7.64
CA MET A 382 22.92 -11.75 -7.10
C MET A 382 22.99 -12.18 -5.62
N PRO A 383 22.20 -11.63 -4.67
CA PRO A 383 22.28 -12.03 -3.26
C PRO A 383 21.92 -13.49 -2.99
N SER A 384 21.21 -14.12 -3.93
CA SER A 384 20.72 -15.49 -3.82
C SER A 384 21.47 -16.47 -4.70
N LEU A 385 22.29 -15.95 -5.63
CA LEU A 385 22.99 -16.73 -6.64
C LEU A 385 24.27 -17.34 -6.06
N ASP A 386 24.50 -18.62 -6.34
CA ASP A 386 25.66 -19.38 -5.89
C ASP A 386 26.29 -20.11 -7.07
N PHE A 387 27.51 -19.70 -7.41
CA PHE A 387 28.24 -20.21 -8.56
C PHE A 387 28.98 -21.53 -8.28
N SER A 388 28.86 -22.09 -7.07
CA SER A 388 29.55 -23.35 -6.70
C SER A 388 29.23 -24.50 -7.67
N ASP A 389 28.00 -24.51 -8.24
CA ASP A 389 27.53 -25.54 -9.18
C ASP A 389 27.51 -25.06 -10.64
N TRP A 390 28.14 -23.93 -10.97
CA TRP A 390 28.07 -23.34 -12.32
C TRP A 390 28.59 -24.27 -13.43
N ASN A 391 29.64 -25.02 -13.14
CA ASN A 391 30.23 -26.00 -14.07
C ASN A 391 29.61 -27.40 -13.92
N SER A 392 28.61 -27.57 -13.06
CA SER A 392 27.92 -28.84 -12.89
C SER A 392 27.02 -29.12 -14.10
N PRO A 393 26.97 -30.37 -14.60
CA PRO A 393 26.04 -30.76 -15.66
C PRO A 393 24.56 -30.72 -15.20
N GLU A 394 24.31 -30.69 -13.89
CA GLU A 394 22.97 -30.47 -13.33
C GLU A 394 22.82 -29.00 -12.89
N PRO A 395 21.82 -28.24 -13.40
CA PRO A 395 21.62 -26.83 -13.06
C PRO A 395 20.98 -26.66 -11.66
N GLY A 396 21.56 -27.28 -10.64
CA GLY A 396 21.11 -27.19 -9.24
C GLY A 396 21.11 -25.75 -8.72
N TRP A 397 22.00 -24.91 -9.26
CA TRP A 397 22.09 -23.48 -8.94
C TRP A 397 20.78 -22.72 -9.22
N LEU A 398 19.98 -23.15 -10.21
CA LEU A 398 18.70 -22.53 -10.55
C LEU A 398 17.68 -22.77 -9.43
N VAL A 399 17.44 -24.04 -9.09
CA VAL A 399 16.45 -24.43 -8.08
C VAL A 399 16.87 -23.94 -6.69
N HIS A 400 18.16 -24.07 -6.35
CA HIS A 400 18.68 -23.59 -5.07
C HIS A 400 18.69 -22.07 -4.98
N GLY A 401 19.05 -21.39 -6.07
CA GLY A 401 19.06 -19.93 -6.16
C GLY A 401 17.66 -19.34 -6.01
N ILE A 402 16.67 -19.86 -6.75
CA ILE A 402 15.27 -19.46 -6.61
C ILE A 402 14.81 -19.66 -5.16
N ARG A 403 15.06 -20.82 -4.56
CA ARG A 403 14.66 -21.10 -3.17
C ARG A 403 15.32 -20.14 -2.16
N ARG A 404 16.60 -19.81 -2.34
CA ARG A 404 17.30 -18.82 -1.50
C ARG A 404 16.72 -17.43 -1.68
N CYS A 405 16.43 -17.03 -2.92
CA CYS A 405 15.81 -15.74 -3.26
C CYS A 405 14.43 -15.60 -2.61
N THR A 406 13.59 -16.63 -2.73
CA THR A 406 12.24 -16.69 -2.13
C THR A 406 12.26 -16.47 -0.62
N ARG A 407 13.23 -17.04 0.09
CA ARG A 407 13.31 -17.02 1.56
C ARG A 407 14.31 -16.02 2.12
N ALA A 408 14.93 -15.20 1.28
CA ALA A 408 16.02 -14.30 1.69
C ALA A 408 15.61 -13.39 2.85
N TYR A 409 14.34 -12.96 2.88
CA TYR A 409 13.81 -12.01 3.86
C TYR A 409 13.00 -12.66 5.00
N THR A 410 12.81 -13.98 4.96
CA THR A 410 11.95 -14.73 5.90
C THR A 410 12.69 -15.89 6.58
N SER A 411 13.94 -16.15 6.20
CA SER A 411 14.76 -17.26 6.70
C SER A 411 15.36 -17.06 8.09
N ALA A 412 15.27 -15.85 8.66
CA ALA A 412 15.73 -15.60 10.01
C ALA A 412 15.01 -16.55 11.02
N PRO A 413 15.72 -17.08 12.03
CA PRO A 413 15.08 -17.94 13.03
C PRO A 413 13.93 -17.21 13.75
N LEU A 414 12.73 -17.79 13.69
CA LEU A 414 11.54 -17.29 14.38
C LEU A 414 11.10 -18.28 15.45
N THR A 415 10.69 -17.77 16.60
CA THR A 415 10.11 -18.58 17.67
C THR A 415 8.64 -18.88 17.40
N PRO A 416 8.03 -19.91 18.02
CA PRO A 416 6.61 -20.15 17.88
C PRO A 416 5.73 -18.96 18.27
N SER A 417 6.16 -18.15 19.26
CA SER A 417 5.49 -16.91 19.68
C SER A 417 5.53 -15.81 18.63
N ASP A 418 6.51 -15.82 17.72
CA ASP A 418 6.60 -14.84 16.63
C ASP A 418 5.61 -15.15 15.48
N LEU A 419 5.08 -16.38 15.44
CA LEU A 419 4.33 -16.91 14.31
C LEU A 419 2.81 -16.87 14.55
N SER A 420 2.29 -15.71 14.91
CA SER A 420 0.85 -15.46 14.92
C SER A 420 0.24 -15.60 13.52
N ARG A 421 -1.09 -15.81 13.44
CA ARG A 421 -1.78 -16.02 12.15
C ARG A 421 -1.48 -14.89 11.14
N PRO A 422 -1.54 -13.59 11.50
CA PRO A 422 -1.19 -12.50 10.58
C PRO A 422 0.27 -12.51 10.13
N ILE A 423 1.22 -12.82 11.03
CA ILE A 423 2.64 -12.92 10.65
C ILE A 423 2.88 -14.06 9.66
N ARG A 424 2.26 -15.23 9.87
CA ARG A 424 2.33 -16.34 8.89
C ARG A 424 1.77 -15.94 7.53
N MET A 425 0.70 -15.15 7.51
CA MET A 425 0.12 -14.62 6.28
C MET A 425 1.09 -13.65 5.58
N ILE A 426 1.73 -12.75 6.31
CA ILE A 426 2.75 -11.83 5.78
C ILE A 426 3.96 -12.60 5.24
N ILE A 427 4.47 -13.60 5.95
CA ILE A 427 5.58 -14.44 5.48
C ILE A 427 5.19 -15.14 4.18
N ARG A 428 4.01 -15.77 4.13
CA ARG A 428 3.52 -16.45 2.91
C ARG A 428 3.32 -15.48 1.74
N SER A 429 2.90 -14.24 2.01
CA SER A 429 2.74 -13.23 0.95
C SER A 429 4.09 -12.77 0.40
N ILE A 430 5.10 -12.60 1.26
CA ILE A 430 6.48 -12.32 0.87
C ILE A 430 7.04 -13.47 0.03
N GLU A 431 7.02 -14.70 0.55
CA GLU A 431 7.58 -15.85 -0.14
C GLU A 431 6.86 -16.14 -1.46
N GLY A 432 5.53 -16.10 -1.49
CA GLY A 432 4.78 -16.31 -2.73
C GLY A 432 5.02 -15.23 -3.79
N THR A 433 5.24 -13.98 -3.37
CA THR A 433 5.59 -12.88 -4.28
C THR A 433 7.00 -13.06 -4.84
N LEU A 434 7.96 -13.36 -3.96
CA LEU A 434 9.35 -13.56 -4.35
C LEU A 434 9.56 -14.85 -5.15
N GLU A 435 8.81 -15.93 -4.92
CA GLU A 435 8.89 -17.14 -5.73
C GLU A 435 8.64 -16.85 -7.22
N ARG A 436 7.56 -16.14 -7.55
CA ARG A 436 7.24 -15.78 -8.93
C ARG A 436 8.24 -14.76 -9.50
N LEU A 437 8.60 -13.75 -8.72
CA LEU A 437 9.57 -12.72 -9.14
C LEU A 437 10.94 -13.35 -9.41
N CYS A 438 11.50 -14.05 -8.43
CA CYS A 438 12.81 -14.67 -8.53
C CYS A 438 12.81 -15.73 -9.64
N GLY A 439 11.79 -16.60 -9.71
CA GLY A 439 11.68 -17.58 -10.80
C GLY A 439 11.81 -16.93 -12.18
N LYS A 440 11.11 -15.82 -12.42
CA LYS A 440 11.23 -15.07 -13.68
C LYS A 440 12.60 -14.44 -13.91
N MET A 441 13.21 -13.87 -12.89
CA MET A 441 14.53 -13.25 -13.07
C MET A 441 15.61 -14.31 -13.35
N TYR A 442 15.52 -15.46 -12.69
CA TYR A 442 16.38 -16.61 -12.94
C TYR A 442 16.16 -17.21 -14.33
N ASP A 443 14.91 -17.37 -14.78
CA ASP A 443 14.57 -17.85 -16.13
C ASP A 443 15.17 -16.94 -17.22
N LEU A 444 15.03 -15.61 -17.07
CA LEU A 444 15.60 -14.65 -18.02
C LEU A 444 17.14 -14.69 -17.99
N PHE A 445 17.73 -14.72 -16.79
CA PHE A 445 19.18 -14.79 -16.64
C PHE A 445 19.74 -16.05 -17.31
N GLU A 446 19.16 -17.23 -17.06
CA GLU A 446 19.56 -18.50 -17.70
C GLU A 446 19.51 -18.41 -19.22
N GLN A 447 18.41 -17.89 -19.78
CA GLN A 447 18.27 -17.72 -21.22
C GLN A 447 19.38 -16.84 -21.82
N THR A 448 19.78 -15.77 -21.14
CA THR A 448 20.88 -14.90 -21.63
C THR A 448 22.24 -15.59 -21.58
N ILE A 449 22.46 -16.48 -20.61
CA ILE A 449 23.70 -17.27 -20.47
C ILE A 449 23.81 -18.31 -21.59
N LEU A 450 22.71 -18.96 -21.94
CA LEU A 450 22.63 -19.95 -23.03
C LEU A 450 22.88 -19.34 -24.41
N LEU A 451 22.80 -18.02 -24.56
CA LEU A 451 23.17 -17.31 -25.79
C LEU A 451 24.69 -17.13 -25.95
N HIS A 452 25.50 -17.46 -24.94
CA HIS A 452 26.96 -17.29 -24.95
C HIS A 452 27.40 -15.87 -25.36
N LEU A 453 26.67 -14.86 -24.88
CA LEU A 453 26.94 -13.46 -25.20
C LEU A 453 28.33 -13.03 -24.71
N PRO A 454 29.06 -12.20 -25.48
CA PRO A 454 30.35 -11.68 -25.03
C PRO A 454 30.19 -10.83 -23.77
N ILE A 455 31.26 -10.70 -22.98
CA ILE A 455 31.24 -9.85 -21.76
C ILE A 455 31.04 -8.38 -22.15
N THR A 456 31.74 -7.93 -23.18
CA THR A 456 31.63 -6.58 -23.73
C THR A 456 31.14 -6.63 -25.17
N PRO A 457 30.30 -5.67 -25.61
CA PRO A 457 29.96 -5.53 -27.03
C PRO A 457 31.22 -5.36 -27.88
N SER A 458 31.43 -6.23 -28.86
CA SER A 458 32.54 -6.12 -29.81
C SER A 458 32.02 -5.65 -31.17
N LEU A 459 32.72 -4.69 -31.80
CA LEU A 459 32.47 -4.26 -33.17
C LEU A 459 33.47 -4.94 -34.14
N PRO A 460 33.04 -5.43 -35.32
CA PRO A 460 31.66 -5.45 -35.81
C PRO A 460 30.80 -6.50 -35.09
N PHE A 461 29.49 -6.26 -35.01
CA PHE A 461 28.57 -7.20 -34.37
C PHE A 461 28.49 -8.52 -35.14
N ASN A 462 28.42 -9.62 -34.41
CA ASN A 462 28.14 -10.93 -34.99
C ASN A 462 26.67 -10.97 -35.45
N SER A 463 26.45 -11.00 -36.77
CA SER A 463 25.11 -10.95 -37.38
C SER A 463 24.22 -12.13 -36.96
N THR A 464 24.79 -13.31 -36.70
CA THR A 464 24.04 -14.47 -36.21
C THR A 464 23.54 -14.26 -34.79
N LEU A 465 24.40 -13.79 -33.87
CA LEU A 465 24.00 -13.48 -32.49
C LEU A 465 22.95 -12.37 -32.44
N GLU A 466 23.09 -11.36 -33.30
CA GLU A 466 22.12 -10.26 -33.41
C GLU A 466 20.72 -10.76 -33.78
N VAL A 467 20.61 -11.67 -34.76
CA VAL A 467 19.32 -12.27 -35.16
C VAL A 467 18.74 -13.11 -34.03
N ILE A 468 19.56 -13.92 -33.35
CA ILE A 468 19.10 -14.77 -32.24
C ILE A 468 18.62 -13.91 -31.07
N ALA A 469 19.41 -12.93 -30.62
CA ALA A 469 19.02 -12.01 -29.55
C ALA A 469 17.73 -11.28 -29.88
N ARG A 470 17.60 -10.78 -31.12
CA ARG A 470 16.39 -10.10 -31.62
C ARG A 470 15.14 -10.97 -31.54
N SER A 471 15.28 -12.27 -31.77
CA SER A 471 14.16 -13.22 -31.66
C SER A 471 13.68 -13.45 -30.23
N LYS A 472 14.53 -13.22 -29.22
CA LYS A 472 14.23 -13.44 -27.79
C LYS A 472 13.59 -12.24 -27.09
N ILE A 473 14.00 -11.03 -27.46
CA ILE A 473 13.56 -9.77 -26.83
C ILE A 473 12.02 -9.63 -26.70
N PRO A 474 11.19 -9.95 -27.72
CA PRO A 474 9.73 -9.83 -27.58
C PRO A 474 9.16 -10.71 -26.47
N ALA A 475 9.68 -11.94 -26.32
CA ALA A 475 9.24 -12.85 -25.26
C ALA A 475 9.69 -12.35 -23.88
N TRP A 476 10.95 -11.91 -23.74
CA TRP A 476 11.44 -11.33 -22.48
C TRP A 476 10.65 -10.09 -22.07
N ARG A 477 10.30 -9.23 -23.04
CA ARG A 477 9.42 -8.08 -22.82
C ARG A 477 8.08 -8.49 -22.25
N GLU A 478 7.39 -9.43 -22.89
CA GLU A 478 6.09 -9.94 -22.42
C GLU A 478 6.19 -10.54 -21.01
N GLU A 479 7.26 -11.28 -20.71
CA GLU A 479 7.48 -11.85 -19.38
C GLU A 479 7.65 -10.79 -18.29
N VAL A 480 8.40 -9.72 -18.56
CA VAL A 480 8.62 -8.61 -17.62
C VAL A 480 7.35 -7.78 -17.45
N GLU A 481 6.67 -7.42 -18.54
CA GLU A 481 5.41 -6.67 -18.51
C GLU A 481 4.32 -7.45 -17.74
N SER A 482 4.23 -8.77 -17.98
CA SER A 482 3.31 -9.66 -17.28
C SER A 482 3.63 -9.76 -15.78
N LEU A 483 4.91 -9.83 -15.43
CA LEU A 483 5.35 -9.84 -14.03
C LEU A 483 5.02 -8.52 -13.33
N GLN A 484 5.34 -7.37 -13.93
CA GLN A 484 5.02 -6.06 -13.35
C GLN A 484 3.51 -5.89 -13.19
N LYS A 485 2.72 -6.28 -14.19
CA LYS A 485 1.26 -6.27 -14.11
C LYS A 485 0.73 -7.13 -12.96
N TRP A 486 1.31 -8.32 -12.75
CA TRP A 486 0.95 -9.21 -11.65
C TRP A 486 1.37 -8.65 -10.29
N LEU A 487 2.58 -8.13 -10.15
CA LEU A 487 3.05 -7.48 -8.91
C LEU A 487 2.17 -6.28 -8.55
N GLY A 488 1.76 -5.51 -9.56
CA GLY A 488 0.83 -4.40 -9.42
C GLY A 488 1.33 -3.29 -8.48
N TRP A 489 2.65 -3.07 -8.43
CA TRP A 489 3.25 -2.01 -7.62
C TRP A 489 2.99 -0.64 -8.24
N SER A 490 2.70 0.35 -7.39
CA SER A 490 2.38 1.71 -7.83
C SER A 490 3.63 2.56 -8.12
N THR A 491 4.82 2.04 -7.85
CA THR A 491 6.13 2.68 -8.08
C THR A 491 6.41 2.96 -9.55
N TRP A 492 5.85 2.18 -10.47
CA TRP A 492 5.97 2.41 -11.92
C TRP A 492 4.94 3.42 -12.46
N ALA A 493 3.92 3.76 -11.66
CA ALA A 493 3.04 4.86 -12.00
C ALA A 493 3.74 6.17 -11.64
N HIS A 494 4.18 6.92 -12.66
CA HIS A 494 4.83 8.21 -12.52
C HIS A 494 4.54 9.08 -13.75
N CYS A 495 4.68 10.39 -13.61
CA CYS A 495 4.47 11.31 -14.73
C CYS A 495 5.65 11.22 -15.70
N GLN A 496 5.33 11.06 -16.98
CA GLN A 496 6.30 11.12 -18.08
C GLN A 496 5.82 12.13 -19.15
N PRO A 497 6.63 13.15 -19.50
CA PRO A 497 7.91 13.51 -18.87
C PRO A 497 7.77 13.91 -17.40
N ARG A 498 8.91 14.01 -16.68
CA ARG A 498 8.92 14.51 -15.30
C ARG A 498 8.26 15.89 -15.24
N CYS A 499 7.53 16.14 -14.15
CA CYS A 499 6.88 17.42 -13.92
C CYS A 499 7.89 18.56 -13.77
N LYS A 500 7.46 19.78 -14.11
CA LYS A 500 8.26 21.00 -13.90
C LYS A 500 8.41 21.29 -12.41
N ASN A 501 9.31 22.23 -12.08
CA ASN A 501 9.60 22.61 -10.71
C ASN A 501 8.40 23.24 -9.96
N ASP A 502 7.43 23.79 -10.69
CA ASP A 502 6.19 24.34 -10.15
C ASP A 502 5.02 23.33 -10.16
N GLU A 503 5.27 22.11 -10.62
CA GLU A 503 4.27 21.05 -10.79
C GLU A 503 4.53 19.87 -9.84
N ILE A 504 3.45 19.24 -9.36
CA ILE A 504 3.47 18.00 -8.61
C ILE A 504 2.90 16.89 -9.51
N CYS A 505 3.54 15.72 -9.51
CA CYS A 505 2.98 14.55 -10.16
C CYS A 505 1.85 14.01 -9.30
N MET A 506 0.60 14.20 -9.73
CA MET A 506 -0.58 13.95 -8.93
C MET A 506 -1.21 12.59 -9.24
N PRO A 507 -1.49 11.75 -8.23
CA PRO A 507 -2.24 10.51 -8.40
C PRO A 507 -3.76 10.80 -8.46
N PRO A 508 -4.62 9.81 -8.71
CA PRO A 508 -6.07 10.01 -8.70
C PRO A 508 -6.56 10.22 -7.24
N LEU A 509 -6.55 11.47 -6.78
CA LEU A 509 -6.79 11.87 -5.39
C LEU A 509 -8.15 12.59 -5.23
N TRP A 510 -8.84 12.38 -4.10
CA TRP A 510 -9.97 13.22 -3.72
C TRP A 510 -9.54 14.68 -3.47
N PRO A 511 -10.35 15.71 -3.76
CA PRO A 511 -11.69 15.69 -4.36
C PRO A 511 -11.71 15.71 -5.89
N MET A 512 -10.56 15.58 -6.58
CA MET A 512 -10.51 15.63 -8.06
C MET A 512 -11.32 14.50 -8.74
N LEU A 513 -11.61 13.43 -7.99
CA LEU A 513 -12.39 12.28 -8.41
C LEU A 513 -13.88 12.35 -8.01
N TRP A 514 -14.31 13.39 -7.29
CA TRP A 514 -15.70 13.46 -6.80
C TRP A 514 -16.69 13.49 -7.96
N GLY A 515 -17.68 12.59 -7.94
CA GLY A 515 -18.75 12.49 -8.93
C GLY A 515 -18.32 11.82 -10.24
N LYS A 516 -17.09 11.29 -10.32
CA LYS A 516 -16.57 10.62 -11.52
C LYS A 516 -16.53 9.11 -11.35
N VAL A 517 -16.70 8.38 -12.45
CA VAL A 517 -16.61 6.90 -12.49
C VAL A 517 -15.13 6.49 -12.48
N ILE A 518 -14.64 5.94 -11.37
CA ILE A 518 -13.19 5.73 -11.12
C ILE A 518 -12.55 4.69 -12.02
N THR A 519 -13.30 3.70 -12.49
CA THR A 519 -12.75 2.58 -13.30
C THR A 519 -12.10 3.03 -14.61
N ASN A 520 -12.42 4.22 -15.12
CA ASN A 520 -11.79 4.83 -16.30
C ASN A 520 -10.74 5.91 -15.96
N LEU A 521 -10.68 6.38 -14.71
CA LEU A 521 -9.84 7.51 -14.30
C LEU A 521 -8.41 7.09 -14.00
N THR A 522 -8.17 5.89 -13.46
CA THR A 522 -6.78 5.47 -13.14
C THR A 522 -5.87 5.43 -14.36
N ASN A 523 -6.42 5.26 -15.57
CA ASN A 523 -5.64 5.27 -16.82
C ASN A 523 -5.20 6.69 -17.25
N GLN A 524 -5.82 7.74 -16.69
CA GLN A 524 -5.51 9.13 -16.98
C GLN A 524 -4.52 9.73 -15.98
N PHE A 525 -4.17 9.00 -14.93
CA PHE A 525 -3.28 9.45 -13.86
C PHE A 525 -2.05 8.54 -13.78
N PRO A 526 -0.90 9.05 -13.28
CA PRO A 526 -0.73 10.38 -12.68
C PRO A 526 -0.52 11.50 -13.73
N ILE A 527 -0.83 12.75 -13.34
CA ILE A 527 -0.68 13.94 -14.19
C ILE A 527 0.11 15.04 -13.47
N CYS A 528 0.89 15.81 -14.22
CA CYS A 528 1.55 17.00 -13.66
C CYS A 528 0.53 18.13 -13.49
N LEU A 529 0.42 18.65 -12.26
CA LEU A 529 -0.44 19.78 -11.93
C LEU A 529 0.35 20.85 -11.19
N ASN A 530 -0.02 22.11 -11.37
CA ASN A 530 0.42 23.23 -10.54
C ASN A 530 -0.77 23.98 -9.91
N SER A 531 -0.48 24.95 -9.05
CA SER A 531 -1.50 25.76 -8.36
C SER A 531 -2.53 26.39 -9.32
N SER A 532 -2.08 26.90 -10.47
CA SER A 532 -2.96 27.54 -11.46
C SER A 532 -3.91 26.55 -12.14
N SER A 533 -3.41 25.36 -12.51
CA SER A 533 -4.20 24.30 -13.15
C SER A 533 -5.16 23.60 -12.19
N SER A 534 -4.79 23.46 -10.91
CA SER A 534 -5.61 22.80 -9.90
C SER A 534 -6.96 23.52 -9.67
N SER A 535 -6.96 24.85 -9.77
CA SER A 535 -8.16 25.68 -9.68
C SER A 535 -9.17 25.52 -10.82
N LYS A 536 -8.81 24.80 -11.90
CA LYS A 536 -9.70 24.50 -13.04
C LYS A 536 -10.30 23.09 -12.98
N ILE A 537 -9.77 22.21 -12.11
CA ILE A 537 -10.16 20.80 -11.99
C ILE A 537 -11.22 20.60 -10.89
N LEU A 538 -11.27 21.53 -9.93
CA LEU A 538 -12.33 21.69 -8.93
C LEU A 538 -13.33 22.74 -9.41
#